data_AF-A0A5N7MT67-F1
#
_entry.id   AF-A0A5N7MT67-F1
#
_cell.length_a   1.000
_cell.length_b   1.000
_cell.length_c   1.000
_cell.angle_alpha   90.00
_cell.angle_beta   90.00
_cell.angle_gamma   90.00
#
_symmetry.space_group_name_H-M   'P 1'
#
loop_
_entity.id
_entity.type
_entity.pdbx_description
1 polymer ?
#
loop_
_entity_poly.entity_id
_entity_poly.type
_entity_poly.pdbx_seq_one_letter_code
_entity_poly.pdbx_strand_id
1 'polypeptide(L)'
;MDRISGTVDLNRACIRGARERGILDRLMPVLQGWMPEDYVRCLERMPDLSGFPIVGVGSMCRRHLHGPQGILQVIETLDRELRGTSIRLHLFGLKGVGAAELRQHPRVATVDSQAYGTKARVEAREAGMSKTNQFLAQIMTEWYLKQVEALQASAGENRHPPALLDLRMSPPLSPFEARLHRAREQMRELLEAGEIDWQQLHDESVLAFTCEDDEAETSSRPERALAA
;
A
#
# COMPACT_ATOMS: atom_id res chain seq x y z
N MET A 1 -5.34 12.37 -14.43
CA MET A 1 -4.04 11.64 -14.46
C MET A 1 -4.02 10.64 -13.32
N ASP A 2 -3.91 9.34 -13.62
CA ASP A 2 -3.80 8.26 -12.63
C ASP A 2 -2.68 8.53 -11.62
N ARG A 3 -2.88 8.14 -10.36
CA ARG A 3 -1.88 8.14 -9.29
C ARG A 3 -0.59 7.45 -9.69
N ILE A 4 -0.67 6.33 -10.41
CA ILE A 4 0.52 5.60 -10.86
C ILE A 4 1.26 6.45 -11.89
N SER A 5 0.55 7.03 -12.85
CA SER A 5 1.13 7.94 -13.84
C SER A 5 1.81 9.15 -13.20
N GLY A 6 1.14 9.82 -12.26
CA GLY A 6 1.73 10.94 -11.52
C GLY A 6 2.97 10.53 -10.72
N THR A 7 2.96 9.33 -10.13
CA THR A 7 4.13 8.77 -9.42
C THR A 7 5.30 8.53 -10.38
N VAL A 8 5.03 7.91 -11.53
CA VAL A 8 6.05 7.62 -12.54
C VAL A 8 6.68 8.90 -13.07
N ASP A 9 5.87 9.90 -13.40
CA ASP A 9 6.36 11.17 -13.94
C ASP A 9 7.16 11.97 -12.91
N LEU A 10 6.71 11.97 -11.65
CA LEU A 10 7.47 12.58 -10.56
C LEU A 10 8.81 11.86 -10.34
N ASN A 11 8.83 10.52 -10.31
CA ASN A 11 10.08 9.76 -10.21
C ASN A 11 11.03 10.12 -11.35
N ARG A 12 10.56 10.15 -12.60
CA ARG A 12 11.38 10.54 -13.76
C ARG A 12 11.92 11.96 -13.62
N ALA A 13 11.11 12.92 -13.19
CA ALA A 13 11.54 14.28 -12.95
C ALA A 13 12.61 14.36 -11.85
N CYS A 14 12.41 13.67 -10.73
CA CYS A 14 13.38 13.59 -9.63
C CYS A 14 14.69 12.92 -10.07
N ILE A 15 14.62 11.83 -10.84
CA ILE A 15 15.80 11.13 -11.37
C ILE A 15 16.62 12.06 -12.26
N ARG A 16 15.97 12.79 -13.19
CA ARG A 16 16.67 13.78 -14.04
C ARG A 16 17.30 14.88 -13.18
N GLY A 17 16.53 15.47 -12.27
CA GLY A 17 17.04 16.54 -11.39
C GLY A 17 18.19 16.08 -10.49
N ALA A 18 18.16 14.85 -10.02
CA ALA A 18 19.24 14.26 -9.20
C ALA A 18 20.49 13.97 -10.03
N ARG A 19 20.35 13.50 -11.29
CA ARG A 19 21.47 13.34 -12.23
C ARG A 19 22.16 14.68 -12.49
N GLU A 20 21.40 15.72 -12.82
CA GLU A 20 21.92 17.06 -13.08
C GLU A 20 22.70 17.65 -11.89
N ARG A 21 22.30 17.29 -10.67
CA ARG A 21 22.90 17.78 -9.42
C ARG A 21 24.00 16.87 -8.87
N GLY A 22 24.29 15.74 -9.52
CA GLY A 22 25.29 14.77 -9.04
C GLY A 22 24.93 14.13 -7.69
N ILE A 23 23.63 13.96 -7.40
CA ILE A 23 23.13 13.36 -6.15
C ILE A 23 22.24 12.14 -6.40
N LEU A 24 22.40 11.48 -7.55
CA LEU A 24 21.58 10.34 -7.93
C LEU A 24 21.67 9.19 -6.91
N ASP A 25 22.84 8.98 -6.32
CA ASP A 25 23.13 8.01 -5.27
C ASP A 25 22.36 8.26 -3.96
N ARG A 26 21.82 9.47 -3.77
CA ARG A 26 21.03 9.88 -2.60
C ARG A 26 19.53 9.89 -2.87
N LEU A 27 19.11 9.62 -4.11
CA LEU A 27 17.70 9.54 -4.46
C LEU A 27 17.20 8.11 -4.22
N MET A 28 16.02 8.00 -3.61
CA MET A 28 15.28 6.74 -3.49
C MET A 28 13.96 6.88 -4.25
N PRO A 29 13.86 6.31 -5.47
CA PRO A 29 12.60 6.25 -6.20
C PRO A 29 11.52 5.49 -5.44
N VAL A 30 10.25 5.76 -5.73
CA VAL A 30 9.12 5.19 -4.99
C VAL A 30 8.11 4.55 -5.92
N LEU A 31 7.77 3.28 -5.63
CA LEU A 31 6.64 2.56 -6.21
C LEU A 31 5.35 2.90 -5.45
N GLN A 32 4.24 3.00 -6.18
CA GLN A 32 2.93 3.32 -5.62
C GLN A 32 1.84 2.42 -6.20
N GLY A 33 0.85 2.09 -5.37
CA GLY A 33 -0.28 1.26 -5.78
C GLY A 33 -1.29 1.04 -4.64
N TRP A 34 -2.44 0.47 -4.98
CA TRP A 34 -3.42 -0.08 -4.03
C TRP A 34 -3.48 -1.60 -4.11
N MET A 35 -3.63 -2.18 -5.29
CA MET A 35 -3.54 -3.63 -5.49
C MET A 35 -2.09 -4.04 -5.81
N PRO A 36 -1.68 -5.31 -5.58
CA PRO A 36 -0.35 -5.79 -5.96
C PRO A 36 0.00 -5.48 -7.42
N GLU A 37 -0.96 -5.61 -8.33
CA GLU A 37 -0.82 -5.38 -9.78
C GLU A 37 -0.51 -3.90 -10.08
N ASP A 38 -1.02 -2.97 -9.28
CA ASP A 38 -0.72 -1.55 -9.43
C ASP A 38 0.78 -1.28 -9.26
N TYR A 39 1.41 -1.98 -8.30
CA TYR A 39 2.85 -1.84 -8.07
C TYR A 39 3.66 -2.45 -9.22
N VAL A 40 3.18 -3.54 -9.82
CA VAL A 40 3.79 -4.13 -11.02
C VAL A 40 3.70 -3.13 -12.18
N ARG A 41 2.52 -2.56 -12.45
CA ARG A 41 2.35 -1.53 -13.48
C ARG A 41 3.24 -0.30 -13.23
N CYS A 42 3.41 0.09 -11.97
CA CYS A 42 4.32 1.18 -11.58
C CYS A 42 5.78 0.84 -11.90
N LEU A 43 6.21 -0.38 -11.54
CA LEU A 43 7.56 -0.90 -11.77
C LEU A 43 7.89 -0.99 -13.27
N GLU A 44 7.00 -1.60 -14.07
CA GLU A 44 7.17 -1.77 -15.53
C GLU A 44 7.36 -0.44 -16.27
N ARG A 45 6.69 0.62 -15.79
CA ARG A 45 6.79 1.97 -16.36
C ARG A 45 8.07 2.71 -15.94
N MET A 46 8.89 2.12 -15.08
CA MET A 46 10.16 2.68 -14.59
C MET A 46 11.33 1.69 -14.74
N PRO A 47 11.74 1.35 -15.98
CA PRO A 47 12.84 0.42 -16.22
C PRO A 47 14.20 0.89 -15.66
N ASP A 48 14.37 2.20 -15.48
CA ASP A 48 15.57 2.83 -14.91
C ASP A 48 15.80 2.49 -13.41
N LEU A 49 14.86 1.81 -12.75
CA LEU A 49 14.97 1.48 -11.32
C LEU A 49 16.11 0.50 -11.00
N SER A 50 16.59 -0.26 -11.98
CA SER A 50 17.73 -1.17 -11.83
C SER A 50 19.03 -0.48 -11.39
N GLY A 51 19.13 0.84 -11.62
CA GLY A 51 20.26 1.65 -11.15
C GLY A 51 20.24 2.01 -9.66
N PHE A 52 19.16 1.67 -8.92
CA PHE A 52 18.99 2.04 -7.52
C PHE A 52 19.07 0.82 -6.61
N PRO A 53 19.93 0.83 -5.57
CA PRO A 53 20.05 -0.32 -4.66
C PRO A 53 18.82 -0.48 -3.76
N ILE A 54 18.11 0.62 -3.47
CA ILE A 54 16.92 0.64 -2.64
C ILE A 54 15.82 1.43 -3.35
N VAL A 55 14.62 0.84 -3.40
CA VAL A 55 13.41 1.46 -3.92
C VAL A 55 12.37 1.53 -2.81
N GLY A 56 11.74 2.68 -2.64
CA GLY A 56 10.67 2.89 -1.67
C GLY A 56 9.35 2.30 -2.13
N VAL A 57 8.53 1.84 -1.18
CA VAL A 57 7.18 1.32 -1.44
C VAL A 57 6.17 2.12 -0.62
N GLY A 58 5.33 2.88 -1.31
CA GLY A 58 4.33 3.74 -0.70
C GLY A 58 3.06 3.01 -0.26
N SER A 59 2.25 3.70 0.54
CA SER A 59 0.92 3.25 1.01
C SER A 59 0.89 2.00 1.90
N MET A 60 1.99 1.64 2.55
CA MET A 60 1.99 0.49 3.47
C MET A 60 1.18 0.77 4.76
N CYS A 61 1.18 2.01 5.25
CA CYS A 61 0.56 2.38 6.53
C CYS A 61 -0.97 2.20 6.61
N ARG A 62 -1.65 2.12 5.46
CA ARG A 62 -3.12 2.01 5.33
C ARG A 62 -3.60 0.57 5.12
N ARG A 63 -2.70 -0.40 5.14
CA ARG A 63 -2.99 -1.79 4.80
C ARG A 63 -3.08 -2.69 6.04
N HIS A 64 -3.89 -3.73 5.92
CA HIS A 64 -3.79 -4.89 6.79
C HIS A 64 -2.55 -5.71 6.44
N LEU A 65 -2.08 -6.53 7.39
CA LEU A 65 -0.94 -7.40 7.14
C LEU A 65 -1.24 -8.45 6.06
N HIS A 66 -2.40 -9.10 6.19
CA HIS A 66 -2.91 -10.14 5.29
C HIS A 66 -4.02 -9.61 4.38
N GLY A 67 -4.49 -10.47 3.47
CA GLY A 67 -5.55 -10.20 2.50
C GLY A 67 -5.01 -9.91 1.09
N PRO A 68 -5.89 -9.82 0.08
CA PRO A 68 -5.49 -9.68 -1.33
C PRO A 68 -4.75 -8.36 -1.61
N GLN A 69 -5.05 -7.31 -0.86
CA GLN A 69 -4.35 -6.02 -0.85
C GLN A 69 -3.42 -5.87 0.37
N GLY A 70 -3.18 -6.94 1.11
CA GLY A 70 -2.37 -6.95 2.32
C GLY A 70 -0.91 -6.63 2.04
N ILE A 71 -0.19 -6.21 3.08
CA ILE A 71 1.24 -5.91 3.01
C ILE A 71 2.01 -7.12 2.48
N LEU A 72 1.76 -8.31 3.01
CA LEU A 72 2.48 -9.52 2.58
C LEU A 72 2.28 -9.81 1.09
N GLN A 73 1.05 -9.70 0.59
CA GLN A 73 0.76 -9.96 -0.82
C GLN A 73 1.49 -8.98 -1.76
N VAL A 74 1.60 -7.71 -1.38
CA VAL A 74 2.35 -6.70 -2.14
C VAL A 74 3.85 -7.02 -2.14
N ILE A 75 4.42 -7.34 -0.97
CA ILE A 75 5.86 -7.63 -0.87
C ILE A 75 6.24 -8.90 -1.63
N GLU A 76 5.44 -9.96 -1.53
CA GLU A 76 5.69 -11.21 -2.25
C GLU A 76 5.55 -11.06 -3.77
N THR A 77 4.58 -10.24 -4.21
CA THR A 77 4.44 -9.87 -5.62
C THR A 77 5.67 -9.12 -6.11
N LEU A 78 6.08 -8.07 -5.40
CA LEU A 78 7.28 -7.31 -5.76
C LEU A 78 8.56 -8.15 -5.68
N ASP A 79 8.69 -9.04 -4.71
CA ASP A 79 9.86 -9.93 -4.64
C ASP A 79 9.97 -10.80 -5.87
N ARG A 80 8.85 -11.38 -6.33
CA ARG A 80 8.77 -12.17 -7.56
C ARG A 80 9.16 -11.36 -8.79
N GLU A 81 8.57 -10.17 -8.97
CA GLU A 81 8.87 -9.33 -10.14
C GLU A 81 10.32 -8.81 -10.14
N LEU A 82 10.93 -8.64 -8.96
CA LEU A 82 12.32 -8.20 -8.79
C LEU A 82 13.32 -9.37 -8.68
N ARG A 83 12.92 -10.61 -8.98
CA ARG A 83 13.84 -11.75 -9.00
C ARG A 83 14.96 -11.52 -10.02
N GLY A 84 16.19 -11.85 -9.62
CA GLY A 84 17.38 -11.60 -10.44
C GLY A 84 17.94 -10.18 -10.34
N THR A 85 17.29 -9.26 -9.62
CA THR A 85 17.82 -7.92 -9.32
C THR A 85 18.40 -7.84 -7.91
N SER A 86 19.35 -6.92 -7.71
CA SER A 86 19.89 -6.57 -6.39
C SER A 86 19.05 -5.55 -5.62
N ILE A 87 17.94 -5.08 -6.20
CA ILE A 87 17.07 -4.06 -5.60
C ILE A 87 16.49 -4.59 -4.29
N ARG A 88 16.60 -3.81 -3.21
CA ARG A 88 15.85 -4.03 -1.97
C ARG A 88 14.82 -2.94 -1.74
N LEU A 89 13.89 -3.17 -0.83
CA LEU A 89 12.72 -2.32 -0.61
C LEU A 89 12.81 -1.55 0.71
N HIS A 90 12.48 -0.26 0.66
CA HIS A 90 12.14 0.51 1.84
C HIS A 90 10.62 0.60 2.00
N LEU A 91 10.09 0.22 3.15
CA LEU A 91 8.64 0.24 3.39
C LEU A 91 8.23 1.45 4.22
N PHE A 92 7.52 2.39 3.59
CA PHE A 92 7.09 3.64 4.22
C PHE A 92 5.90 3.44 5.15
N GLY A 93 6.03 3.82 6.42
CA GLY A 93 4.95 3.82 7.40
C GLY A 93 4.49 2.43 7.85
N LEU A 94 5.38 1.44 7.83
CA LEU A 94 5.08 0.10 8.33
C LEU A 94 4.93 0.11 9.86
N LYS A 95 3.86 -0.51 10.38
CA LYS A 95 3.60 -0.58 11.82
C LYS A 95 4.34 -1.77 12.44
N GLY A 96 4.54 -1.75 13.77
CA GLY A 96 5.38 -2.72 14.48
C GLY A 96 5.06 -4.20 14.20
N VAL A 97 3.78 -4.58 14.10
CA VAL A 97 3.39 -5.96 13.76
C VAL A 97 3.92 -6.36 12.37
N GLY A 98 3.73 -5.51 11.36
CA GLY A 98 4.24 -5.78 10.02
C GLY A 98 5.76 -5.73 9.94
N ALA A 99 6.41 -4.86 10.73
CA ALA A 99 7.86 -4.80 10.81
C ALA A 99 8.45 -6.07 11.43
N ALA A 100 7.83 -6.60 12.49
CA ALA A 100 8.22 -7.85 13.11
C ALA A 100 8.06 -9.05 12.17
N GLU A 101 6.96 -9.09 11.40
CA GLU A 101 6.69 -10.13 10.41
C GLU A 101 7.73 -10.13 9.29
N LEU A 102 8.02 -8.94 8.73
CA LEU A 102 8.90 -8.79 7.57
C LEU A 102 10.39 -8.67 7.91
N ARG A 103 10.79 -8.72 9.18
CA ARG A 103 12.18 -8.45 9.61
C ARG A 103 13.22 -9.38 8.98
N GLN A 104 12.83 -10.59 8.57
CA GLN A 104 13.71 -11.56 7.91
C GLN A 104 13.46 -11.67 6.39
N HIS A 105 12.55 -10.87 5.83
CA HIS A 105 12.22 -10.95 4.42
C HIS A 105 13.40 -10.45 3.58
N PRO A 106 13.97 -11.25 2.66
CA PRO A 106 15.23 -10.94 1.98
C PRO A 106 15.17 -9.66 1.12
N ARG A 107 13.98 -9.35 0.60
CA ARG A 107 13.72 -8.15 -0.20
C ARG A 107 13.61 -6.88 0.63
N VAL A 108 13.28 -6.95 1.91
CA VAL A 108 13.02 -5.76 2.74
C VAL A 108 14.33 -5.25 3.33
N ALA A 109 14.68 -4.02 3.00
CA ALA A 109 15.91 -3.40 3.47
C ALA A 109 15.77 -2.68 4.79
N THR A 110 14.78 -1.78 4.82
CA THR A 110 14.58 -0.78 5.84
C THR A 110 13.09 -0.47 5.87
N VAL A 111 12.62 0.03 7.00
CA VAL A 111 11.23 0.44 7.20
C VAL A 111 11.23 1.72 8.03
N ASP A 112 10.20 2.54 7.88
CA ASP A 112 9.95 3.63 8.82
C ASP A 112 8.54 3.56 9.40
N SER A 113 8.34 4.27 10.51
CA SER A 113 7.02 4.41 11.12
C SER A 113 6.95 5.69 11.93
N GLN A 114 5.79 6.36 11.84
CA GLN A 114 5.43 7.43 12.76
C GLN A 114 4.26 7.04 13.67
N ALA A 115 4.04 5.74 13.89
CA ALA A 115 2.94 5.24 14.71
C ALA A 115 2.96 5.83 16.15
N TYR A 116 4.16 6.08 16.69
CA TYR A 116 4.35 6.75 17.99
C TYR A 116 3.75 8.18 18.01
N GLY A 117 3.74 8.89 16.88
CA GLY A 117 3.19 10.23 16.78
C GLY A 117 1.65 10.23 16.83
N THR A 118 1.01 9.20 16.29
CA THR A 118 -0.43 8.99 16.44
C THR A 118 -0.77 8.62 17.88
N LYS A 119 -0.04 7.69 18.48
CA LYS A 119 -0.18 7.33 19.90
C LYS A 119 -0.10 8.57 20.80
N ALA A 120 0.93 9.41 20.61
CA ALA A 120 1.10 10.64 21.38
C ALA A 120 -0.05 11.65 21.22
N ARG A 121 -0.72 11.70 20.06
CA ARG A 121 -1.90 12.55 19.86
C ARG A 121 -3.11 12.04 20.62
N VAL A 122 -3.33 10.72 20.58
CA VAL A 122 -4.45 10.07 21.28
C VAL A 122 -4.29 10.21 22.79
N GLU A 123 -3.12 9.84 23.33
CA GLU A 123 -2.89 9.88 24.77
C GLU A 123 -2.92 11.30 25.33
N ALA A 124 -2.34 12.28 24.63
CA ALA A 124 -2.41 13.68 25.07
C ALA A 124 -3.88 14.18 25.10
N ARG A 125 -4.69 13.81 24.10
CA ARG A 125 -6.11 14.17 24.05
C ARG A 125 -6.90 13.53 25.18
N GLU A 126 -6.70 12.24 25.43
CA GLU A 126 -7.36 11.50 26.50
C GLU A 126 -6.98 12.02 27.89
N ALA A 127 -5.73 12.44 28.06
CA ALA A 127 -5.25 13.07 29.30
C ALA A 127 -5.66 14.55 29.44
N GLY A 128 -6.29 15.16 28.43
CA GLY A 128 -6.63 16.58 28.45
C GLY A 128 -5.40 17.52 28.46
N MET A 129 -4.28 17.07 27.90
CA MET A 129 -2.99 17.77 27.92
C MET A 129 -2.51 18.13 26.51
N SER A 130 -1.65 19.13 26.42
CA SER A 130 -0.96 19.46 25.17
C SER A 130 0.10 18.41 24.82
N LYS A 131 0.17 18.01 23.54
CA LYS A 131 1.24 17.15 23.01
C LYS A 131 2.55 17.91 22.87
N THR A 132 3.31 18.03 23.96
CA THR A 132 4.62 18.69 23.96
C THR A 132 5.68 17.86 23.22
N ASN A 133 6.79 18.49 22.82
CA ASN A 133 7.93 17.78 22.23
C ASN A 133 8.56 16.79 23.22
N GLN A 134 8.61 17.14 24.50
CA GLN A 134 9.12 16.24 25.54
C GLN A 134 8.24 14.99 25.67
N PHE A 135 6.91 15.15 25.69
CA PHE A 135 5.97 14.04 25.74
C PHE A 135 6.08 13.14 24.50
N LEU A 136 6.16 13.74 23.31
CA LEU A 136 6.40 12.99 22.08
C LEU A 136 7.70 12.20 22.13
N ALA A 137 8.80 12.81 22.58
CA ALA A 137 10.11 12.17 22.65
C ALA A 137 10.11 10.97 23.59
N GLN A 138 9.41 11.06 24.72
CA GLN A 138 9.24 9.93 25.64
C GLN A 138 8.51 8.76 24.94
N ILE A 139 7.34 9.03 24.33
CA ILE A 139 6.56 8.00 23.64
C ILE A 139 7.34 7.38 22.47
N MET A 140 8.09 8.20 21.72
CA MET A 140 8.96 7.74 20.65
C MET A 140 10.05 6.81 21.18
N THR A 141 10.67 7.16 22.29
CA THR A 141 11.74 6.36 22.92
C THR A 141 11.20 5.01 23.37
N GLU A 142 10.08 4.99 24.09
CA GLU A 142 9.42 3.75 24.52
C GLU A 142 9.01 2.88 23.33
N TRP A 143 8.47 3.50 22.27
CA TRP A 143 8.09 2.79 21.06
C TRP A 143 9.30 2.16 20.36
N TYR A 144 10.38 2.92 20.22
CA TYR A 144 11.62 2.48 19.59
C TYR A 144 12.26 1.30 20.33
N LEU A 145 12.37 1.40 21.66
CA LEU A 145 12.93 0.32 22.48
C LEU A 145 12.13 -0.98 22.33
N LYS A 146 10.79 -0.90 22.26
CA LYS A 146 9.94 -2.08 21.97
C LYS A 146 10.21 -2.68 20.59
N GLN A 147 10.52 -1.87 19.58
CA GLN A 147 10.87 -2.40 18.25
C GLN A 147 12.23 -3.10 18.27
N VAL A 148 13.22 -2.51 18.96
CA VAL A 148 14.55 -3.13 19.12
C VAL A 148 14.44 -4.48 19.84
N GLU A 149 13.67 -4.54 20.92
CA GLU A 149 13.42 -5.78 21.66
C GLU A 149 12.75 -6.84 20.77
N ALA A 150 11.71 -6.46 20.01
CA ALA A 150 11.03 -7.37 19.09
C ALA A 150 11.93 -7.89 17.96
N LEU A 151 12.91 -7.09 17.50
CA LEU A 151 13.89 -7.50 16.50
C LEU A 151 14.94 -8.45 17.07
N GLN A 152 15.33 -8.26 18.33
CA GLN A 152 16.33 -9.07 19.04
C GLN A 152 15.75 -10.37 19.61
N ALA A 153 14.43 -10.41 19.85
CA ALA A 153 13.75 -11.63 20.24
C ALA A 153 14.07 -12.73 19.22
N SER A 154 14.50 -13.90 19.73
CA SER A 154 14.63 -15.10 18.93
C SER A 154 13.36 -15.23 18.09
N ALA A 155 13.54 -15.48 16.79
CA ALA A 155 12.42 -15.84 15.95
C ALA A 155 11.80 -17.11 16.55
N GLY A 156 10.84 -16.95 17.45
CA GLY A 156 10.00 -18.05 17.87
C GLY A 156 9.45 -18.68 16.61
N GLU A 157 9.14 -19.97 16.67
CA GLU A 157 8.61 -20.81 15.59
C GLU A 157 7.34 -20.25 14.91
N ASN A 158 6.90 -19.05 15.27
CA ASN A 158 6.09 -18.14 14.46
C ASN A 158 6.84 -17.64 13.20
N ARG A 159 7.51 -18.53 12.46
CA ARG A 159 7.28 -18.48 11.03
C ARG A 159 5.79 -18.81 10.91
N HIS A 160 4.94 -17.83 10.66
CA HIS A 160 3.70 -18.18 10.00
C HIS A 160 4.13 -19.00 8.78
N PRO A 161 3.79 -20.31 8.70
CA PRO A 161 4.27 -21.17 7.63
C PRO A 161 3.86 -20.49 6.34
N PRO A 162 4.81 -20.04 5.51
CA PRO A 162 4.74 -18.84 4.67
C PRO A 162 3.36 -18.63 4.08
N ALA A 163 2.43 -18.05 4.85
CA ALA A 163 0.98 -18.35 4.86
C ALA A 163 0.50 -19.21 3.68
N LEU A 164 1.00 -20.47 3.57
CA LEU A 164 1.22 -21.18 2.29
C LEU A 164 0.69 -20.35 1.13
N LEU A 165 1.41 -19.26 0.76
CA LEU A 165 0.92 -18.14 -0.08
C LEU A 165 -0.18 -18.72 -0.93
N ASP A 166 -1.46 -18.49 -0.59
CA ASP A 166 -2.53 -19.19 -1.27
C ASP A 166 -2.61 -18.51 -2.64
N LEU A 167 -1.66 -18.88 -3.50
CA LEU A 167 -1.53 -18.61 -4.92
C LEU A 167 -2.60 -19.40 -5.67
N ARG A 168 -3.40 -20.21 -4.96
CA ARG A 168 -4.74 -20.51 -5.43
C ARG A 168 -5.36 -19.17 -5.72
N MET A 169 -5.67 -18.95 -7.00
CA MET A 169 -6.53 -17.86 -7.46
C MET A 169 -7.53 -17.61 -6.35
N SER A 170 -7.51 -16.41 -5.77
CA SER A 170 -8.48 -16.08 -4.71
C SER A 170 -9.83 -16.59 -5.18
N PRO A 171 -10.63 -17.24 -4.30
CA PRO A 171 -11.98 -17.63 -4.68
C PRO A 171 -12.61 -16.43 -5.37
N PRO A 172 -13.30 -16.62 -6.51
CA PRO A 172 -13.82 -15.52 -7.29
C PRO A 172 -14.53 -14.57 -6.32
N LEU A 173 -14.15 -13.29 -6.38
CA LEU A 173 -14.67 -12.25 -5.50
C LEU A 173 -16.18 -12.45 -5.37
N SER A 174 -16.72 -12.33 -4.16
CA SER A 174 -18.18 -12.36 -4.02
C SER A 174 -18.78 -11.33 -4.98
N PRO A 175 -20.00 -11.52 -5.51
CA PRO A 175 -20.58 -10.59 -6.48
C PRO A 175 -20.51 -9.13 -6.01
N PHE A 176 -20.68 -8.91 -4.70
CA PHE A 176 -20.52 -7.60 -4.08
C PHE A 176 -19.06 -7.09 -4.10
N GLU A 177 -18.08 -7.90 -3.73
CA GLU A 177 -16.66 -7.52 -3.79
C GLU A 177 -16.17 -7.30 -5.23
N ALA A 178 -16.68 -8.07 -6.20
CA ALA A 178 -16.40 -7.89 -7.61
C ALA A 178 -16.97 -6.56 -8.12
N ARG A 179 -18.20 -6.21 -7.71
CA ARG A 179 -18.78 -4.89 -8.01
C ARG A 179 -18.02 -3.76 -7.32
N LEU A 180 -17.64 -3.93 -6.05
CA LEU A 180 -16.82 -2.94 -5.34
C LEU A 180 -15.47 -2.74 -6.04
N HIS A 181 -14.88 -3.80 -6.57
CA HIS A 181 -13.66 -3.72 -7.37
C HIS A 181 -13.90 -2.96 -8.67
N ARG A 182 -14.96 -3.31 -9.42
CA ARG A 182 -15.35 -2.64 -10.67
C ARG A 182 -15.67 -1.15 -10.45
N ALA A 183 -16.43 -0.82 -9.42
CA ALA A 183 -16.75 0.56 -9.04
C ALA A 183 -15.48 1.36 -8.73
N ARG A 184 -14.51 0.75 -8.03
CA ARG A 184 -13.19 1.38 -7.83
C ARG A 184 -12.43 1.58 -9.14
N GLU A 185 -12.56 0.67 -10.11
CA GLU A 185 -11.95 0.82 -11.44
C GLU A 185 -12.62 1.93 -12.25
N GLN A 186 -13.95 1.95 -12.35
CA GLN A 186 -14.71 2.98 -13.05
C GLN A 186 -14.48 4.37 -12.46
N MET A 187 -14.50 4.49 -11.12
CA MET A 187 -14.17 5.77 -10.48
C MET A 187 -12.71 6.18 -10.71
N ARG A 188 -11.78 5.22 -10.82
CA ARG A 188 -10.41 5.53 -11.23
C ARG A 188 -10.35 6.01 -12.68
N GLU A 189 -11.08 5.40 -13.60
CA GLU A 189 -11.17 5.85 -15.00
C GLU A 189 -11.72 7.28 -15.10
N LEU A 190 -12.75 7.62 -14.32
CA LEU A 190 -13.31 8.98 -14.24
C LEU A 190 -12.28 9.99 -13.69
N LEU A 191 -11.51 9.59 -12.68
CA LEU A 191 -10.42 10.39 -12.11
C LEU A 191 -9.26 10.56 -13.10
N GLU A 192 -9.00 9.53 -13.92
CA GLU A 192 -8.01 9.55 -14.97
C GLU A 192 -8.38 10.49 -16.11
N ALA A 193 -9.66 10.43 -16.55
CA ALA A 193 -10.28 11.32 -17.51
C ALA A 193 -10.42 12.77 -17.00
N GLY A 194 -10.27 12.98 -15.69
CA GLY A 194 -10.39 14.30 -15.06
C GLY A 194 -11.83 14.74 -14.81
N GLU A 195 -12.77 13.80 -14.85
CA GLU A 195 -14.19 14.04 -14.60
C GLU A 195 -14.50 14.16 -13.10
N ILE A 196 -13.67 13.55 -12.26
CA ILE A 196 -13.73 13.67 -10.80
C ILE A 196 -12.37 14.04 -10.20
N ASP A 197 -12.37 14.67 -9.03
CA ASP A 197 -11.18 15.01 -8.23
C ASP A 197 -10.86 13.93 -7.19
N TRP A 198 -9.61 13.85 -6.75
CA TRP A 198 -9.12 12.92 -5.73
C TRP A 198 -9.85 13.03 -4.39
N GLN A 199 -10.42 14.19 -4.07
CA GLN A 199 -11.24 14.37 -2.86
C GLN A 199 -12.55 13.59 -2.92
N GLN A 200 -13.02 13.26 -4.12
CA GLN A 200 -14.27 12.54 -4.36
C GLN A 200 -14.07 11.02 -4.37
N LEU A 201 -12.82 10.54 -4.28
CA LEU A 201 -12.47 9.12 -4.23
C LEU A 201 -12.28 8.65 -2.77
N HIS A 202 -13.39 8.38 -2.08
CA HIS A 202 -13.42 7.81 -0.72
C HIS A 202 -14.30 6.55 -0.65
N ASP A 203 -14.15 5.75 0.41
CA ASP A 203 -14.83 4.45 0.49
C ASP A 203 -16.36 4.56 0.42
N GLU A 204 -16.94 5.66 0.93
CA GLU A 204 -18.39 5.90 0.83
C GLU A 204 -18.86 6.19 -0.61
N SER A 205 -18.09 6.94 -1.41
CA SER A 205 -18.46 7.21 -2.79
C SER A 205 -18.25 5.99 -3.68
N VAL A 206 -17.26 5.16 -3.37
CA VAL A 206 -17.10 3.83 -3.98
C VAL A 206 -18.28 2.92 -3.66
N LEU A 207 -18.73 2.88 -2.40
CA LEU A 207 -19.89 2.10 -1.99
C LEU A 207 -21.17 2.59 -2.66
N ALA A 208 -21.38 3.91 -2.75
CA ALA A 208 -22.51 4.51 -3.46
C ALA A 208 -22.53 4.09 -4.94
N PHE A 209 -21.38 4.23 -5.62
CA PHE A 209 -21.22 3.83 -7.02
C PHE A 209 -21.46 2.31 -7.23
N THR A 210 -21.05 1.48 -6.26
CA THR A 210 -21.28 0.03 -6.28
C THR A 210 -22.78 -0.32 -6.22
N CYS A 211 -23.58 0.48 -5.52
CA CYS A 211 -25.03 0.30 -5.40
C CYS A 211 -25.80 0.87 -6.60
N GLU A 212 -25.30 1.95 -7.21
CA GLU A 212 -25.91 2.56 -8.41
C GLU A 212 -25.88 1.61 -9.63
N ASP A 213 -24.82 0.81 -9.78
CA ASP A 213 -24.72 -0.21 -10.83
C ASP A 213 -25.72 -1.39 -10.65
N ASP A 214 -26.11 -1.71 -9.41
CA ASP A 214 -27.10 -2.77 -9.11
C ASP A 214 -28.52 -2.36 -9.57
N GLU A 215 -28.87 -1.06 -9.48
CA GLU A 215 -30.15 -0.54 -9.97
C GLU A 215 -30.22 -0.50 -11.50
N ALA A 216 -29.09 -0.21 -12.16
CA ALA A 216 -29.01 -0.22 -13.62
C ALA A 216 -29.10 -1.65 -14.20
N GLU A 217 -28.41 -2.64 -13.62
CA GLU A 217 -28.46 -4.04 -14.07
C GLU A 217 -29.84 -4.68 -13.82
N THR A 218 -30.49 -4.39 -12.69
CA THR A 218 -31.84 -4.91 -12.38
C THR A 218 -32.94 -4.35 -13.29
N SER A 219 -32.80 -3.12 -13.79
CA SER A 219 -33.72 -2.51 -14.76
C SER A 219 -33.64 -3.14 -16.18
N SER A 220 -32.56 -3.87 -16.47
CA SER A 220 -32.27 -4.42 -17.81
C SER A 220 -32.69 -5.88 -18.01
N ARG A 221 -33.23 -6.56 -16.98
CA ARG A 221 -33.79 -7.91 -17.13
C ARG A 221 -35.15 -7.83 -17.85
N PRO A 222 -35.32 -8.43 -19.04
CA PRO A 222 -36.63 -8.49 -19.67
C PRO A 222 -37.56 -9.35 -18.82
N GLU A 223 -38.77 -8.84 -18.55
CA GLU A 223 -39.86 -9.58 -17.95
C GLU A 223 -40.04 -10.90 -18.69
N ARG A 224 -39.81 -12.02 -17.99
CA ARG A 224 -40.28 -13.32 -18.45
C ARG A 224 -41.81 -13.29 -18.40
N ALA A 225 -42.43 -13.00 -19.54
CA ALA A 225 -43.85 -13.19 -19.76
C ALA A 225 -44.22 -14.64 -19.39
N LEU A 226 -45.04 -14.79 -18.36
CA LEU A 226 -45.79 -16.02 -18.11
C LEU A 226 -46.77 -16.19 -19.27
N ALA A 227 -46.54 -17.18 -20.12
CA ALA A 227 -47.55 -17.71 -21.02
C ALA A 227 -48.20 -18.93 -20.36
N ALA A 228 -49.48 -18.82 -20.05
CA ALA A 228 -50.44 -19.92 -19.90
C ALA A 228 -51.64 -19.60 -20.79
#